data_AF-A0A7S4S5I6-F1
#
_entry.id   AF-A0A7S4S5I6-F1
#
_cell.length_a   1.000
_cell.length_b   1.000
_cell.length_c   1.000
_cell.angle_alpha   90.00
_cell.angle_beta   90.00
_cell.angle_gamma   90.00
#
_symmetry.space_group_name_H-M   'P 1'
#
loop_
_entity.id
_entity.type
_entity.pdbx_description
1 polymer ?
#
loop_
_entity_poly.entity_id
_entity_poly.type
_entity_poly.pdbx_seq_one_letter_code
_entity_poly.pdbx_strand_id
1 'polypeptide(L)'
;FLPSAGGLPLSRGMSRRASAGASASPSRKTSTASQRNEGRRSSGQSPKSPTAARRNSSATKASARGGLRRRSSVVTFKEGSADVDFFGTVNAQSTKQDISKLLRLLADATQRSDKEIIVSACKAFGRVCETRKGFVKVLKAQGVDVLIQAAQLPGKQGGDAAMRASRPLCQAASDWMDAVDEVEFTEIPDLMNITRQLGVFDEGVAISALCAMERFGLHRREHAAAMLDAGALAVLHRIIGAHRNPELLQDAHILLYRLCDLPAETVLPQLSEEIDLVKTVSEGLSHAPLNMRLQLSGLRLFSLWSKLGDRKVLNAIARASAQAALQRAEGDLQRSGFVHAADWLSAVAG
;
A
#
# COMPACT_ATOMS: atom_id res chain seq x y z
N PHE A 1 2.90 -45.58 -39.95
CA PHE A 1 3.71 -45.11 -41.09
C PHE A 1 4.98 -44.45 -40.56
N LEU A 2 6.12 -45.05 -40.86
CA LEU A 2 7.50 -44.55 -40.75
C LEU A 2 8.15 -44.77 -42.15
N PRO A 3 9.37 -44.29 -42.46
CA PRO A 3 10.34 -43.46 -41.70
C PRO A 3 10.67 -42.12 -42.42
N SER A 4 11.54 -41.22 -41.93
CA SER A 4 13.00 -41.18 -42.21
C SER A 4 13.46 -39.69 -42.27
N ALA A 5 14.70 -39.22 -42.06
CA ALA A 5 15.82 -39.59 -41.19
C ALA A 5 16.91 -38.46 -41.23
N GLY A 6 17.80 -38.39 -40.22
CA GLY A 6 19.04 -37.56 -40.23
C GLY A 6 18.93 -36.18 -39.55
N GLY A 7 19.96 -35.63 -38.91
CA GLY A 7 21.31 -36.16 -38.64
C GLY A 7 22.18 -35.16 -37.86
N LEU A 8 23.01 -35.66 -36.93
CA LEU A 8 24.10 -34.93 -36.24
C LEU A 8 25.37 -34.94 -37.12
N PRO A 9 26.36 -34.00 -37.00
CA PRO A 9 27.14 -33.83 -35.77
C PRO A 9 27.82 -32.47 -35.45
N LEU A 10 28.26 -32.38 -34.19
CA LEU A 10 29.48 -31.75 -33.62
C LEU A 10 30.22 -30.64 -34.40
N SER A 11 30.52 -29.54 -33.70
CA SER A 11 31.87 -28.94 -33.78
C SER A 11 32.36 -28.38 -32.44
N ARG A 12 33.67 -28.45 -32.21
CA ARG A 12 34.39 -27.94 -31.03
C ARG A 12 34.81 -26.49 -31.25
N GLY A 13 34.85 -25.69 -30.18
CA GLY A 13 35.43 -24.35 -30.19
C GLY A 13 35.99 -23.96 -28.84
N MET A 14 37.21 -24.40 -28.51
CA MET A 14 37.95 -23.85 -27.36
C MET A 14 38.51 -22.48 -27.72
N SER A 15 38.35 -21.48 -26.85
CA SER A 15 39.39 -20.44 -26.74
C SER A 15 39.46 -19.87 -25.33
N ARG A 16 40.67 -19.81 -24.79
CA ARG A 16 40.98 -19.18 -23.51
C ARG A 16 41.16 -17.68 -23.74
N ARG A 17 40.70 -16.85 -22.79
CA ARG A 17 41.52 -15.71 -22.35
C ARG A 17 41.22 -15.33 -20.91
N ALA A 18 42.27 -15.35 -20.10
CA ALA A 18 42.29 -14.65 -18.82
C ALA A 18 42.76 -13.20 -19.06
N SER A 19 42.24 -12.27 -18.28
CA SER A 19 42.91 -11.01 -17.98
C SER A 19 42.44 -10.50 -16.62
N ALA A 20 43.37 -10.45 -15.67
CA ALA A 20 43.16 -9.76 -14.41
C ALA A 20 43.05 -8.24 -14.67
N GLY A 21 42.33 -7.54 -13.78
CA GLY A 21 42.10 -6.10 -13.90
C GLY A 21 41.63 -5.52 -12.58
N ALA A 22 42.49 -5.56 -11.57
CA ALA A 22 42.26 -4.85 -10.33
C ALA A 22 42.44 -3.33 -10.55
N SER A 23 41.43 -2.54 -10.19
CA SER A 23 41.60 -1.11 -9.93
C SER A 23 40.87 -0.76 -8.63
N ALA A 24 41.61 -0.15 -7.71
CA ALA A 24 41.14 0.22 -6.39
C ALA A 24 40.98 1.74 -6.28
N SER A 25 40.10 2.17 -5.35
CA SER A 25 40.03 3.52 -4.79
C SER A 25 39.40 4.61 -5.70
N PRO A 26 38.93 5.75 -5.13
CA PRO A 26 39.00 6.15 -3.71
C PRO A 26 37.67 6.51 -3.04
N SER A 27 37.66 6.37 -1.71
CA SER A 27 36.65 6.93 -0.82
C SER A 27 36.61 8.46 -0.91
N ARG A 28 35.43 9.07 -1.08
CA ARG A 28 35.27 10.53 -1.03
C ARG A 28 34.58 10.97 0.26
N LYS A 29 35.29 11.79 1.05
CA LYS A 29 34.76 12.41 2.28
C LYS A 29 33.91 13.64 1.95
N THR A 30 32.70 13.70 2.49
CA THR A 30 31.91 14.92 2.73
C THR A 30 31.17 14.69 4.05
N SER A 31 31.44 15.34 5.19
CA SER A 31 31.73 16.76 5.47
C SER A 31 30.57 17.71 5.21
N THR A 32 29.56 17.67 6.07
CA THR A 32 28.82 18.85 6.54
C THR A 32 28.29 18.61 7.95
N ALA A 33 28.98 19.18 8.95
CA ALA A 33 28.45 19.25 10.31
C ALA A 33 27.39 20.35 10.37
N SER A 34 26.16 20.01 10.74
CA SER A 34 25.12 21.01 11.04
C SER A 34 25.10 21.25 12.55
N GLN A 35 25.75 22.33 12.98
CA GLN A 35 25.62 22.82 14.35
C GLN A 35 24.20 23.35 14.55
N ARG A 36 23.39 22.65 15.35
CA ARG A 36 22.13 23.21 15.86
C ARG A 36 22.31 23.60 17.32
N ASN A 37 22.19 24.91 17.56
CA ASN A 37 22.63 25.56 18.79
C ASN A 37 21.64 25.33 19.95
N GLU A 38 22.12 24.82 21.09
CA GLU A 38 21.31 24.61 22.30
C GLU A 38 21.30 25.87 23.19
N GLY A 39 20.16 26.55 23.24
CA GLY A 39 19.81 27.55 24.27
C GLY A 39 18.44 27.18 24.84
N ARG A 40 18.29 26.42 25.93
CA ARG A 40 18.80 26.50 27.31
C ARG A 40 18.05 27.55 28.17
N ARG A 41 17.47 27.04 29.28
CA ARG A 41 16.85 27.71 30.45
C ARG A 41 15.34 28.06 30.33
N SER A 42 14.56 28.05 31.43
CA SER A 42 14.62 27.32 32.72
C SER A 42 13.39 27.66 33.56
N SER A 43 13.10 26.85 34.59
CA SER A 43 12.14 27.05 35.71
C SER A 43 10.64 27.03 35.37
N GLY A 44 9.77 26.47 36.23
CA GLY A 44 10.06 25.74 37.48
C GLY A 44 8.78 25.28 38.22
N GLN A 45 8.99 24.81 39.47
CA GLN A 45 7.98 24.54 40.51
C GLN A 45 7.08 23.28 40.37
N SER A 46 7.53 22.21 41.01
CA SER A 46 6.70 21.40 41.92
C SER A 46 6.82 21.98 43.35
N PRO A 47 6.17 21.45 44.42
CA PRO A 47 5.09 20.45 44.51
C PRO A 47 3.91 20.90 45.42
N LYS A 48 2.86 20.07 45.57
CA LYS A 48 2.16 19.82 46.87
C LYS A 48 1.03 18.77 46.76
N SER A 49 1.18 17.69 47.52
CA SER A 49 0.09 16.88 48.12
C SER A 49 -0.29 17.50 49.50
N PRO A 50 -1.16 16.93 50.38
CA PRO A 50 -2.03 15.74 50.29
C PRO A 50 -3.45 15.96 50.91
N THR A 51 -4.13 14.86 51.31
CA THR A 51 -5.26 14.77 52.31
C THR A 51 -6.65 15.27 51.85
N ALA A 52 -7.82 14.71 52.22
CA ALA A 52 -8.23 13.90 53.37
C ALA A 52 -9.60 13.19 53.11
N ALA A 53 -10.01 12.29 54.02
CA ALA A 53 -11.29 11.57 53.98
C ALA A 53 -12.42 12.21 54.81
N ARG A 54 -13.69 11.93 54.46
CA ARG A 54 -14.91 11.92 55.32
C ARG A 54 -16.05 11.26 54.50
N ARG A 55 -16.72 10.17 54.93
CA ARG A 55 -17.57 9.84 56.10
C ARG A 55 -19.08 10.02 55.81
N ASN A 56 -19.80 8.88 55.85
CA ASN A 56 -21.20 8.66 56.30
C ASN A 56 -22.31 9.40 55.49
N SER A 57 -23.60 9.01 55.48
CA SER A 57 -24.43 8.17 56.38
C SER A 57 -25.63 7.61 55.58
N SER A 58 -26.02 6.32 55.66
CA SER A 58 -27.02 5.70 56.57
C SER A 58 -28.53 5.87 56.23
N ALA A 59 -29.24 4.73 56.13
CA ALA A 59 -30.70 4.54 56.24
C ALA A 59 -31.58 5.16 55.09
N THR A 60 -32.79 4.67 54.78
CA THR A 60 -33.80 3.92 55.55
C THR A 60 -34.53 2.80 54.77
N LYS A 61 -35.20 1.91 55.52
CA LYS A 61 -36.21 0.93 55.04
C LYS A 61 -37.49 1.64 54.56
N ALA A 62 -38.22 1.07 53.60
CA ALA A 62 -39.65 0.75 53.76
C ALA A 62 -40.22 -0.08 52.58
N SER A 63 -41.23 -0.90 52.89
CA SER A 63 -41.97 -1.78 51.97
C SER A 63 -43.15 -1.06 51.31
N ALA A 64 -43.51 -1.44 50.08
CA ALA A 64 -44.91 -1.47 49.64
C ALA A 64 -45.12 -2.49 48.51
N ARG A 65 -46.14 -3.35 48.66
CA ARG A 65 -46.65 -4.27 47.62
C ARG A 65 -47.70 -3.55 46.76
N GLY A 66 -47.84 -4.00 45.50
CA GLY A 66 -49.13 -4.05 44.81
C GLY A 66 -49.34 -2.98 43.72
N GLY A 67 -49.72 -3.43 42.52
CA GLY A 67 -50.08 -2.53 41.42
C GLY A 67 -49.93 -3.14 40.03
N LEU A 68 -50.74 -4.14 39.68
CA LEU A 68 -50.85 -4.55 38.28
C LEU A 68 -51.39 -3.39 37.44
N ARG A 69 -50.55 -2.83 36.57
CA ARG A 69 -50.99 -2.11 35.38
C ARG A 69 -50.06 -2.40 34.20
N ARG A 70 -50.46 -3.40 33.40
CA ARG A 70 -49.97 -3.57 32.02
C ARG A 70 -50.36 -2.32 31.22
N ARG A 71 -49.48 -1.31 31.22
CA ARG A 71 -49.39 -0.37 30.11
C ARG A 71 -48.35 -0.92 29.16
N SER A 72 -48.77 -1.26 27.94
CA SER A 72 -47.88 -1.46 26.80
C SER A 72 -47.30 -0.11 26.39
N SER A 73 -46.38 0.42 27.20
CA SER A 73 -45.47 1.45 26.74
C SER A 73 -44.60 0.83 25.66
N VAL A 74 -44.80 1.26 24.42
CA VAL A 74 -43.76 1.16 23.40
C VAL A 74 -42.62 2.04 23.90
N VAL A 75 -41.71 1.44 24.67
CA VAL A 75 -40.45 2.07 25.03
C VAL A 75 -39.58 1.94 23.79
N THR A 76 -39.67 2.92 22.90
CA THR A 76 -38.57 3.27 22.01
C THR A 76 -37.40 3.70 22.89
N PHE A 77 -36.67 2.70 23.40
CA PHE A 77 -35.40 2.91 24.07
C PHE A 77 -34.51 3.70 23.11
N LYS A 78 -33.81 4.70 23.65
CA LYS A 78 -32.77 5.42 22.92
C LYS A 78 -31.54 4.52 22.78
N GLU A 79 -31.64 3.44 22.00
CA GLU A 79 -30.55 2.47 21.79
C GLU A 79 -29.27 3.19 21.31
N GLY A 80 -29.42 4.18 20.41
CA GLY A 80 -28.32 5.03 19.95
C GLY A 80 -27.55 5.76 21.05
N SER A 81 -28.14 6.02 22.22
CA SER A 81 -27.41 6.63 23.35
C SER A 81 -26.35 5.67 23.91
N ALA A 82 -26.70 4.40 24.10
CA ALA A 82 -25.80 3.40 24.67
C ALA A 82 -24.66 3.02 23.71
N ASP A 83 -24.91 3.04 22.40
CA ASP A 83 -23.88 2.80 21.40
C ASP A 83 -22.93 4.01 21.25
N VAL A 84 -23.43 5.24 21.35
CA VAL A 84 -22.59 6.45 21.41
C VAL A 84 -21.69 6.47 22.65
N ASP A 85 -22.23 6.11 23.82
CA ASP A 85 -21.46 5.96 25.05
C ASP A 85 -20.37 4.88 24.90
N PHE A 86 -20.71 3.73 24.30
CA PHE A 86 -19.75 2.67 23.99
C PHE A 86 -18.61 3.19 23.09
N PHE A 87 -18.90 3.90 22.00
CA PHE A 87 -17.86 4.45 21.13
C PHE A 87 -16.92 5.41 21.87
N GLY A 88 -17.44 6.17 22.85
CA GLY A 88 -16.63 7.02 23.73
C GLY A 88 -15.52 6.26 24.47
N THR A 89 -15.75 4.99 24.83
CA THR A 89 -14.77 4.14 25.52
C THR A 89 -13.75 3.46 24.60
N VAL A 90 -14.08 3.27 23.32
CA VAL A 90 -13.25 2.50 22.38
C VAL A 90 -12.01 3.27 21.94
N ASN A 91 -10.85 2.61 22.06
CA ASN A 91 -9.52 3.13 21.78
C ASN A 91 -8.53 1.99 21.42
N ALA A 92 -7.27 2.33 21.12
CA ALA A 92 -6.20 1.38 20.80
C ALA A 92 -6.06 0.14 21.72
N GLN A 93 -6.31 0.29 23.03
CA GLN A 93 -6.17 -0.78 24.02
C GLN A 93 -7.37 -1.74 24.09
N SER A 94 -8.52 -1.36 23.51
CA SER A 94 -9.75 -2.17 23.53
C SER A 94 -9.55 -3.60 23.02
N THR A 95 -10.35 -4.54 23.51
CA THR A 95 -10.22 -5.96 23.17
C THR A 95 -10.60 -6.23 21.71
N LYS A 96 -10.24 -7.41 21.17
CA LYS A 96 -10.70 -7.83 19.83
C LYS A 96 -12.24 -7.81 19.72
N GLN A 97 -12.94 -8.18 20.79
CA GLN A 97 -14.40 -8.20 20.83
C GLN A 97 -15.00 -6.78 20.73
N ASP A 98 -14.39 -5.80 21.39
CA ASP A 98 -14.80 -4.40 21.31
C ASP A 98 -14.61 -3.84 19.89
N ILE A 99 -13.49 -4.17 19.23
CA ILE A 99 -13.24 -3.77 17.84
C ILE A 99 -14.26 -4.43 16.90
N SER A 100 -14.52 -5.74 17.04
CA SER A 100 -15.57 -6.41 16.26
C SER A 100 -16.96 -5.82 16.52
N LYS A 101 -17.28 -5.42 17.76
CA LYS A 101 -18.55 -4.74 18.08
C LYS A 101 -18.62 -3.36 17.42
N LEU A 102 -17.55 -2.56 17.47
CA LEU A 102 -17.45 -1.26 16.79
C LEU A 102 -17.72 -1.41 15.28
N LEU A 103 -17.05 -2.35 14.62
CA LEU A 103 -17.17 -2.54 13.18
C LEU A 103 -18.56 -3.05 12.77
N ARG A 104 -19.17 -3.95 13.56
CA ARG A 104 -20.54 -4.39 13.33
C ARG A 104 -21.53 -3.23 13.47
N LEU A 105 -21.43 -2.43 14.53
CA LEU A 105 -22.29 -1.26 14.72
C LEU A 105 -22.13 -0.22 13.62
N LEU A 106 -20.90 -0.01 13.11
CA LEU A 106 -20.66 0.85 11.94
C LEU A 106 -21.35 0.29 10.69
N ALA A 107 -21.20 -1.00 10.39
CA ALA A 107 -21.86 -1.64 9.24
C ALA A 107 -23.39 -1.58 9.34
N ASP A 108 -23.97 -1.89 10.50
CA ASP A 108 -25.41 -1.81 10.76
C ASP A 108 -25.93 -0.37 10.58
N ALA A 109 -25.16 0.62 11.05
CA ALA A 109 -25.50 2.04 10.90
C ALA A 109 -25.38 2.53 9.45
N THR A 110 -24.37 2.07 8.71
CA THR A 110 -24.20 2.33 7.27
C THR A 110 -25.41 1.83 6.48
N GLN A 111 -25.89 0.61 6.75
CA GLN A 111 -27.10 0.07 6.09
C GLN A 111 -28.37 0.89 6.42
N ARG A 112 -28.46 1.42 7.64
CA ARG A 112 -29.60 2.25 8.11
C ARG A 112 -29.45 3.74 7.75
N SER A 113 -28.31 4.16 7.20
CA SER A 113 -27.93 5.57 7.03
C SER A 113 -28.00 6.40 8.33
N ASP A 114 -27.72 5.78 9.48
CA ASP A 114 -27.72 6.48 10.78
C ASP A 114 -26.46 7.33 10.94
N LYS A 115 -26.58 8.59 10.56
CA LYS A 115 -25.50 9.58 10.58
C LYS A 115 -24.85 9.71 11.96
N GLU A 116 -25.62 9.68 13.05
CA GLU A 116 -25.09 9.97 14.39
C GLU A 116 -24.21 8.81 14.89
N ILE A 117 -24.68 7.58 14.66
CA ILE A 117 -23.92 6.36 14.94
C ILE A 117 -22.69 6.27 14.02
N ILE A 118 -22.82 6.52 12.70
CA ILE A 118 -21.69 6.52 11.75
C ILE A 118 -20.62 7.54 12.17
N VAL A 119 -20.99 8.79 12.46
CA VAL A 119 -20.04 9.83 12.88
C VAL A 119 -19.30 9.44 14.16
N SER A 120 -20.00 8.83 15.12
CA SER A 120 -19.43 8.47 16.42
C SER A 120 -18.53 7.23 16.32
N ALA A 121 -18.94 6.22 15.54
CA ALA A 121 -18.16 5.04 15.23
C ALA A 121 -16.89 5.39 14.43
N CYS A 122 -16.97 6.27 13.42
CA CYS A 122 -15.81 6.73 12.65
C CYS A 122 -14.78 7.47 13.54
N LYS A 123 -15.23 8.26 14.53
CA LYS A 123 -14.33 8.88 15.52
C LYS A 123 -13.65 7.83 16.41
N ALA A 124 -14.35 6.79 16.83
CA ALA A 124 -13.77 5.68 17.60
C ALA A 124 -12.78 4.86 16.76
N PHE A 125 -13.12 4.57 15.49
CA PHE A 125 -12.26 3.91 14.53
C PHE A 125 -10.92 4.65 14.36
N GLY A 126 -10.97 5.98 14.20
CA GLY A 126 -9.78 6.83 14.15
C GLY A 126 -8.88 6.65 15.39
N ARG A 127 -9.45 6.76 16.60
CA ARG A 127 -8.73 6.54 17.87
C ARG A 127 -8.12 5.15 18.04
N VAL A 128 -8.69 4.13 17.40
CA VAL A 128 -8.10 2.79 17.39
C VAL A 128 -6.89 2.76 16.45
N CYS A 129 -6.99 3.39 15.28
CA CYS A 129 -5.93 3.41 14.27
C CYS A 129 -4.72 4.27 14.67
N GLU A 130 -4.85 5.22 15.61
CA GLU A 130 -3.74 6.02 16.18
C GLU A 130 -2.54 5.20 16.74
N THR A 131 -2.62 3.87 16.81
CA THR A 131 -1.48 3.00 17.17
C THR A 131 -1.38 1.78 16.26
N ARG A 132 -0.14 1.32 15.99
CA ARG A 132 0.12 0.07 15.25
C ARG A 132 -0.63 -1.15 15.82
N LYS A 133 -0.76 -1.25 17.15
CA LYS A 133 -1.50 -2.34 17.81
C LYS A 133 -3.00 -2.28 17.56
N GLY A 134 -3.60 -1.09 17.53
CA GLY A 134 -5.01 -0.92 17.21
C GLY A 134 -5.29 -1.12 15.71
N PHE A 135 -4.45 -0.56 14.84
CA PHE A 135 -4.47 -0.79 13.40
C PHE A 135 -4.47 -2.29 13.04
N VAL A 136 -3.55 -3.08 13.59
CA VAL A 136 -3.49 -4.53 13.33
C VAL A 136 -4.75 -5.27 13.83
N LYS A 137 -5.40 -4.82 14.92
CA LYS A 137 -6.71 -5.37 15.36
C LYS A 137 -7.82 -5.06 14.36
N VAL A 138 -7.83 -3.84 13.82
CA VAL A 138 -8.82 -3.37 12.81
C VAL A 138 -8.65 -4.14 11.49
N LEU A 139 -7.41 -4.29 11.01
CA LEU A 139 -7.10 -5.05 9.80
C LEU A 139 -7.57 -6.51 9.92
N LYS A 140 -7.21 -7.19 11.01
CA LYS A 140 -7.61 -8.59 11.27
C LYS A 140 -9.11 -8.78 11.55
N ALA A 141 -9.86 -7.68 11.68
CA ALA A 141 -11.31 -7.66 11.80
C ALA A 141 -12.03 -7.09 10.55
N GLN A 142 -11.34 -6.99 9.41
CA GLN A 142 -11.87 -6.49 8.12
C GLN A 142 -12.41 -5.05 8.20
N GLY A 143 -11.89 -4.23 9.11
CA GLY A 143 -12.41 -2.87 9.33
C GLY A 143 -12.19 -1.90 8.16
N VAL A 144 -11.25 -2.21 7.26
CA VAL A 144 -11.00 -1.42 6.05
C VAL A 144 -12.22 -1.44 5.13
N ASP A 145 -12.76 -2.62 4.83
CA ASP A 145 -13.90 -2.78 3.92
C ASP A 145 -15.18 -2.12 4.49
N VAL A 146 -15.40 -2.24 5.80
CA VAL A 146 -16.51 -1.57 6.51
C VAL A 146 -16.39 -0.03 6.41
N LEU A 147 -15.18 0.52 6.55
CA LEU A 147 -14.96 1.96 6.44
C LEU A 147 -15.13 2.45 4.99
N ILE A 148 -14.66 1.69 4.00
CA ILE A 148 -14.84 2.01 2.57
C ILE A 148 -16.33 2.02 2.22
N GLN A 149 -17.12 1.04 2.69
CA GLN A 149 -18.58 1.03 2.51
C GLN A 149 -19.25 2.26 3.16
N ALA A 150 -18.85 2.63 4.38
CA ALA A 150 -19.35 3.83 5.03
C ALA A 150 -18.97 5.13 4.29
N ALA A 151 -17.80 5.17 3.64
CA ALA A 151 -17.31 6.30 2.86
C ALA A 151 -18.03 6.50 1.52
N GLN A 152 -18.69 5.46 0.98
CA GLN A 152 -19.51 5.55 -0.23
C GLN A 152 -20.86 6.25 0.00
N LEU A 153 -21.27 6.46 1.27
CA LEU A 153 -22.49 7.20 1.57
C LEU A 153 -22.36 8.70 1.24
N PRO A 154 -23.44 9.38 0.82
CA PRO A 154 -23.49 10.84 0.76
C PRO A 154 -23.06 11.50 2.07
N GLY A 155 -22.34 12.62 2.01
CA GLY A 155 -21.86 13.35 3.20
C GLY A 155 -22.95 13.70 4.22
N LYS A 156 -24.18 13.99 3.74
CA LYS A 156 -25.37 14.21 4.59
C LYS A 156 -25.72 12.99 5.48
N GLN A 157 -25.43 11.77 5.03
CA GLN A 157 -25.65 10.50 5.74
C GLN A 157 -24.43 10.03 6.54
N GLY A 158 -23.30 10.73 6.48
CA GLY A 158 -22.11 10.44 7.29
C GLY A 158 -20.84 10.06 6.51
N GLY A 159 -20.88 9.98 5.18
CA GLY A 159 -19.69 9.65 4.37
C GLY A 159 -18.48 10.53 4.65
N ASP A 160 -18.67 11.83 4.85
CA ASP A 160 -17.61 12.78 5.23
C ASP A 160 -16.90 12.42 6.55
N ALA A 161 -17.57 11.69 7.45
CA ALA A 161 -16.96 11.21 8.69
C ALA A 161 -16.11 9.95 8.45
N ALA A 162 -16.58 9.03 7.61
CA ALA A 162 -15.79 7.87 7.18
C ALA A 162 -14.55 8.30 6.36
N MET A 163 -14.70 9.25 5.43
CA MET A 163 -13.58 9.84 4.67
C MET A 163 -12.58 10.63 5.56
N ARG A 164 -12.99 11.14 6.72
CA ARG A 164 -12.05 11.71 7.69
C ARG A 164 -11.39 10.65 8.56
N ALA A 165 -12.06 9.53 8.82
CA ALA A 165 -11.52 8.40 9.55
C ALA A 165 -10.61 7.49 8.71
N SER A 166 -10.65 7.59 7.36
CA SER A 166 -9.67 6.90 6.51
C SER A 166 -8.28 7.51 6.62
N ARG A 167 -8.14 8.82 6.90
CA ARG A 167 -6.82 9.46 7.08
C ARG A 167 -5.95 8.79 8.17
N PRO A 168 -6.40 8.60 9.43
CA PRO A 168 -5.61 7.86 10.42
C PRO A 168 -5.43 6.38 10.09
N LEU A 169 -6.32 5.77 9.30
CA LEU A 169 -6.15 4.40 8.79
C LEU A 169 -5.00 4.34 7.77
N CYS A 170 -4.97 5.24 6.80
CA CYS A 170 -3.91 5.34 5.80
C CYS A 170 -2.56 5.66 6.44
N GLN A 171 -2.51 6.64 7.36
CA GLN A 171 -1.29 6.94 8.10
C GLN A 171 -0.77 5.71 8.86
N ALA A 172 -1.63 5.01 9.60
CA ALA A 172 -1.23 3.82 10.33
C ALA A 172 -0.83 2.64 9.43
N ALA A 173 -1.35 2.58 8.20
CA ALA A 173 -0.93 1.62 7.18
C ALA A 173 0.47 1.94 6.64
N SER A 174 0.75 3.20 6.27
CA SER A 174 2.10 3.67 5.91
C SER A 174 3.10 3.42 7.03
N ASP A 175 2.79 3.89 8.26
CA ASP A 175 3.64 3.69 9.45
C ASP A 175 3.89 2.19 9.75
N TRP A 176 2.92 1.32 9.45
CA TRP A 176 3.10 -0.13 9.57
C TRP A 176 4.03 -0.67 8.48
N MET A 177 3.83 -0.31 7.21
CA MET A 177 4.64 -0.76 6.08
C MET A 177 6.10 -0.33 6.22
N ASP A 178 6.33 0.92 6.59
CA ASP A 178 7.67 1.48 6.84
C ASP A 178 8.38 0.77 8.00
N ALA A 179 7.63 0.16 8.92
CA ALA A 179 8.13 -0.54 10.10
C ALA A 179 7.97 -2.08 10.07
N VAL A 180 7.65 -2.67 8.91
CA VAL A 180 7.80 -4.12 8.66
C VAL A 180 9.26 -4.42 8.34
N ASP A 181 9.81 -5.50 8.88
CA ASP A 181 11.16 -5.98 8.62
C ASP A 181 11.17 -6.85 7.35
N GLU A 182 12.01 -6.51 6.36
CA GLU A 182 12.17 -7.29 5.12
C GLU A 182 12.71 -8.72 5.32
N VAL A 183 13.24 -9.04 6.52
CA VAL A 183 13.60 -10.40 6.93
C VAL A 183 12.36 -11.23 7.31
N GLU A 184 11.29 -10.59 7.80
CA GLU A 184 10.07 -11.25 8.27
C GLU A 184 9.10 -11.56 7.10
N PHE A 185 9.43 -12.62 6.36
CA PHE A 185 8.64 -13.14 5.22
C PHE A 185 7.14 -13.35 5.50
N THR A 186 6.74 -13.58 6.75
CA THR A 186 5.34 -13.82 7.15
C THR A 186 4.41 -12.64 6.90
N GLU A 187 4.95 -11.42 6.77
CA GLU A 187 4.13 -10.21 6.61
C GLU A 187 3.75 -9.93 5.14
N ILE A 188 4.30 -10.66 4.14
CA ILE A 188 4.01 -10.44 2.70
C ILE A 188 2.49 -10.53 2.38
N PRO A 189 1.71 -11.50 2.88
CA PRO A 189 0.27 -11.56 2.61
C PRO A 189 -0.51 -10.38 3.18
N ASP A 190 -0.18 -9.95 4.40
CA ASP A 190 -0.80 -8.77 5.04
C ASP A 190 -0.39 -7.49 4.28
N LEU A 191 0.88 -7.34 3.87
CA LEU A 191 1.36 -6.25 3.02
C LEU A 191 0.59 -6.20 1.69
N MET A 192 0.50 -7.31 0.95
CA MET A 192 -0.24 -7.35 -0.32
C MET A 192 -1.72 -7.01 -0.13
N ASN A 193 -2.34 -7.46 0.97
CA ASN A 193 -3.74 -7.16 1.24
C ASN A 193 -3.96 -5.68 1.57
N ILE A 194 -3.16 -5.09 2.47
CA ILE A 194 -3.28 -3.67 2.83
C ILE A 194 -3.04 -2.79 1.60
N THR A 195 -2.00 -3.09 0.81
CA THR A 195 -1.70 -2.34 -0.43
C THR A 195 -2.82 -2.45 -1.45
N ARG A 196 -3.39 -3.64 -1.65
CA ARG A 196 -4.56 -3.86 -2.52
C ARG A 196 -5.80 -3.08 -2.08
N GLN A 197 -6.00 -2.94 -0.77
CA GLN A 197 -7.16 -2.27 -0.17
C GLN A 197 -7.00 -0.74 -0.05
N LEU A 198 -5.80 -0.22 0.18
CA LEU A 198 -5.57 1.19 0.52
C LEU A 198 -4.65 1.93 -0.47
N GLY A 199 -3.68 1.25 -1.09
CA GLY A 199 -2.72 1.88 -2.02
C GLY A 199 -3.35 2.42 -3.32
N VAL A 200 -4.61 2.09 -3.59
CA VAL A 200 -5.41 2.66 -4.70
C VAL A 200 -6.08 3.98 -4.28
N PHE A 201 -6.33 4.18 -2.99
CA PHE A 201 -7.09 5.31 -2.45
C PHE A 201 -6.19 6.42 -1.88
N ASP A 202 -4.99 6.08 -1.42
CA ASP A 202 -4.06 7.01 -0.78
C ASP A 202 -2.65 6.86 -1.37
N GLU A 203 -2.10 7.98 -1.84
CA GLU A 203 -0.78 8.04 -2.48
C GLU A 203 0.36 7.79 -1.48
N GLY A 204 0.20 8.19 -0.21
CA GLY A 204 1.18 7.93 0.85
C GLY A 204 1.27 6.44 1.19
N VAL A 205 0.12 5.75 1.21
CA VAL A 205 0.09 4.28 1.37
C VAL A 205 0.70 3.59 0.15
N ALA A 206 0.44 4.09 -1.06
CA ALA A 206 1.06 3.56 -2.28
C ALA A 206 2.59 3.67 -2.23
N ILE A 207 3.14 4.83 -1.82
CA ILE A 207 4.59 5.04 -1.70
C ILE A 207 5.21 4.12 -0.64
N SER A 208 4.68 4.08 0.59
CA SER A 208 5.16 3.17 1.64
C SER A 208 5.08 1.70 1.22
N ALA A 209 4.03 1.32 0.47
CA ALA A 209 3.91 -0.03 -0.07
C ALA A 209 4.99 -0.35 -1.10
N LEU A 210 5.25 0.54 -2.05
CA LEU A 210 6.32 0.38 -3.03
C LEU A 210 7.67 0.24 -2.34
N CYS A 211 7.97 1.09 -1.34
CA CYS A 211 9.21 1.00 -0.57
C CYS A 211 9.33 -0.29 0.26
N ALA A 212 8.24 -0.77 0.86
CA ALA A 212 8.24 -2.05 1.59
C ALA A 212 8.45 -3.24 0.64
N MET A 213 7.72 -3.30 -0.47
CA MET A 213 7.88 -4.32 -1.52
C MET A 213 9.29 -4.29 -2.13
N GLU A 214 9.87 -3.11 -2.32
CA GLU A 214 11.24 -2.95 -2.80
C GLU A 214 12.25 -3.56 -1.82
N ARG A 215 12.12 -3.30 -0.51
CA ARG A 215 12.98 -3.88 0.52
C ARG A 215 12.86 -5.40 0.57
N PHE A 216 11.64 -5.96 0.53
CA PHE A 216 11.43 -7.41 0.45
C PHE A 216 12.09 -8.02 -0.80
N GLY A 217 11.87 -7.42 -1.98
CA GLY A 217 12.42 -7.92 -3.24
C GLY A 217 13.94 -7.78 -3.37
N LEU A 218 14.54 -6.79 -2.70
CA LEU A 218 16.00 -6.64 -2.59
C LEU A 218 16.62 -7.60 -1.57
N HIS A 219 15.90 -7.97 -0.51
CA HIS A 219 16.44 -8.84 0.53
C HIS A 219 16.75 -10.25 -0.02
N ARG A 220 15.79 -10.88 -0.71
CA ARG A 220 15.87 -12.26 -1.20
C ARG A 220 15.04 -12.48 -2.46
N ARG A 221 15.52 -13.33 -3.37
CA ARG A 221 14.79 -13.71 -4.60
C ARG A 221 13.52 -14.50 -4.30
N GLU A 222 13.55 -15.29 -3.22
CA GLU A 222 12.40 -16.03 -2.71
C GLU A 222 11.27 -15.09 -2.26
N HIS A 223 11.62 -13.91 -1.73
CA HIS A 223 10.63 -12.90 -1.33
C HIS A 223 10.00 -12.25 -2.57
N ALA A 224 10.78 -12.00 -3.63
CA ALA A 224 10.27 -11.52 -4.91
C ALA A 224 9.31 -12.53 -5.58
N ALA A 225 9.67 -13.81 -5.59
CA ALA A 225 8.81 -14.89 -6.10
C ALA A 225 7.50 -15.00 -5.30
N ALA A 226 7.58 -15.01 -3.96
CA ALA A 226 6.38 -15.06 -3.11
C ALA A 226 5.48 -13.82 -3.24
N MET A 227 6.05 -12.63 -3.51
CA MET A 227 5.26 -11.44 -3.84
C MET A 227 4.53 -11.61 -5.18
N LEU A 228 5.15 -12.20 -6.20
CA LEU A 228 4.47 -12.55 -7.45
C LEU A 228 3.29 -13.51 -7.19
N ASP A 229 3.52 -14.59 -6.44
CA ASP A 229 2.48 -15.58 -6.08
C ASP A 229 1.35 -14.97 -5.22
N ALA A 230 1.64 -13.95 -4.41
CA ALA A 230 0.66 -13.19 -3.64
C ALA A 230 -0.10 -12.11 -4.48
N GLY A 231 0.19 -12.03 -5.78
CA GLY A 231 -0.49 -11.14 -6.73
C GLY A 231 0.09 -9.72 -6.80
N ALA A 232 1.40 -9.54 -6.59
CA ALA A 232 2.04 -8.23 -6.65
C ALA A 232 1.83 -7.50 -7.98
N LEU A 233 1.80 -8.20 -9.11
CA LEU A 233 1.55 -7.57 -10.42
C LEU A 233 0.17 -6.91 -10.48
N ALA A 234 -0.88 -7.59 -9.99
CA ALA A 234 -2.24 -7.06 -9.91
C ALA A 234 -2.35 -5.84 -8.97
N VAL A 235 -1.59 -5.87 -7.87
CA VAL A 235 -1.52 -4.74 -6.92
C VAL A 235 -0.84 -3.53 -7.58
N LEU A 236 0.30 -3.74 -8.26
CA LEU A 236 1.03 -2.68 -8.95
C LEU A 236 0.24 -2.13 -10.14
N HIS A 237 -0.47 -2.97 -10.88
CA HIS A 237 -1.39 -2.57 -11.95
C HIS A 237 -2.44 -1.58 -11.43
N ARG A 238 -3.07 -1.89 -10.29
CA ARG A 238 -4.08 -1.00 -9.68
C ARG A 238 -3.48 0.31 -9.16
N ILE A 239 -2.25 0.30 -8.62
CA ILE A 239 -1.52 1.52 -8.22
C ILE A 239 -1.24 2.42 -9.43
N ILE A 240 -0.64 1.87 -10.49
CA ILE A 240 -0.27 2.60 -11.72
C ILE A 240 -1.52 3.13 -12.45
N GLY A 241 -2.63 2.39 -12.41
CA GLY A 241 -3.90 2.82 -12.98
C GLY A 241 -4.58 3.96 -12.21
N ALA A 242 -4.39 4.03 -10.89
CA ALA A 242 -5.02 5.04 -10.03
C ALA A 242 -4.21 6.34 -9.92
N HIS A 243 -2.88 6.24 -9.81
CA HIS A 243 -2.01 7.38 -9.55
C HIS A 243 -1.38 7.93 -10.82
N ARG A 244 -1.24 9.25 -10.90
CA ARG A 244 -0.62 9.95 -12.05
C ARG A 244 0.67 10.70 -11.69
N ASN A 245 1.16 10.57 -10.46
CA ASN A 245 2.45 11.15 -10.05
C ASN A 245 3.60 10.41 -10.77
N PRO A 246 4.43 11.10 -11.58
CA PRO A 246 5.46 10.46 -12.38
C PRO A 246 6.58 9.81 -11.56
N GLU A 247 6.86 10.27 -10.34
CA GLU A 247 7.88 9.65 -9.47
C GLU A 247 7.37 8.32 -8.90
N LEU A 248 6.12 8.27 -8.43
CA LEU A 248 5.45 7.03 -8.00
C LEU A 248 5.36 6.01 -9.15
N LEU A 249 4.98 6.46 -10.35
CA LEU A 249 4.94 5.61 -11.54
C LEU A 249 6.32 5.04 -11.91
N GLN A 250 7.38 5.84 -11.80
CA GLN A 250 8.76 5.41 -12.03
C GLN A 250 9.17 4.35 -11.00
N ASP A 251 8.88 4.55 -9.71
CA ASP A 251 9.25 3.60 -8.66
C ASP A 251 8.46 2.29 -8.79
N ALA A 252 7.18 2.37 -9.19
CA ALA A 252 6.39 1.20 -9.55
C ALA A 252 6.96 0.44 -10.77
N HIS A 253 7.44 1.15 -11.82
CA HIS A 253 8.12 0.50 -12.96
C HIS A 253 9.46 -0.14 -12.56
N ILE A 254 10.24 0.49 -11.67
CA ILE A 254 11.49 -0.06 -11.14
C ILE A 254 11.22 -1.34 -10.33
N LEU A 255 10.17 -1.35 -9.51
CA LEU A 255 9.77 -2.53 -8.75
C LEU A 255 9.25 -3.64 -9.69
N LEU A 256 8.40 -3.31 -10.67
CA LEU A 256 7.95 -4.27 -11.69
C LEU A 256 9.12 -4.91 -12.43
N TYR A 257 10.14 -4.12 -12.82
CA TYR A 257 11.34 -4.62 -13.45
C TYR A 257 12.03 -5.67 -12.57
N ARG A 258 12.23 -5.39 -11.28
CA ARG A 258 12.90 -6.32 -10.35
C ARG A 258 12.10 -7.58 -10.08
N LEU A 259 10.77 -7.48 -9.95
CA LEU A 259 9.91 -8.65 -9.80
C LEU A 259 9.90 -9.51 -11.07
N CYS A 260 10.01 -8.89 -12.25
CA CYS A 260 10.06 -9.59 -13.53
C CYS A 260 11.47 -10.05 -13.96
N ASP A 261 12.53 -9.69 -13.22
CA ASP A 261 13.92 -10.15 -13.42
C ASP A 261 14.17 -11.50 -12.68
N LEU A 262 13.14 -12.34 -12.66
CA LEU A 262 13.13 -13.72 -12.17
C LEU A 262 13.03 -14.67 -13.37
N PRO A 263 13.28 -15.99 -13.20
CA PRO A 263 13.13 -16.97 -14.28
C PRO A 263 11.75 -16.89 -14.95
N ALA A 264 11.72 -17.05 -16.27
CA ALA A 264 10.51 -16.87 -17.08
C ALA A 264 9.37 -17.79 -16.63
N GLU A 265 9.70 -18.98 -16.12
CA GLU A 265 8.78 -19.96 -15.56
C GLU A 265 8.00 -19.43 -14.34
N THR A 266 8.59 -18.52 -13.56
CA THR A 266 7.96 -17.85 -12.42
C THR A 266 7.15 -16.63 -12.85
N VAL A 267 7.66 -15.85 -13.81
CA VAL A 267 7.07 -14.55 -14.18
C VAL A 267 5.92 -14.70 -15.18
N LEU A 268 6.05 -15.56 -16.19
CA LEU A 268 5.11 -15.64 -17.31
C LEU A 268 3.68 -16.05 -16.93
N PRO A 269 3.42 -16.95 -15.95
CA PRO A 269 2.05 -17.24 -15.53
C PRO A 269 1.36 -15.98 -14.99
N GLN A 270 2.00 -15.30 -14.05
CA GLN A 270 1.47 -14.11 -13.38
C GLN A 270 1.31 -12.92 -14.35
N LEU A 271 2.30 -12.71 -15.24
CA LEU A 271 2.25 -11.66 -16.27
C LEU A 271 1.20 -11.96 -17.36
N SER A 272 0.88 -13.23 -17.61
CA SER A 272 -0.17 -13.63 -18.55
C SER A 272 -1.58 -13.37 -17.99
N GLU A 273 -1.77 -13.45 -16.68
CA GLU A 273 -3.02 -13.09 -16.00
C GLU A 273 -3.21 -11.57 -15.97
N GLU A 274 -2.14 -10.80 -15.71
CA GLU A 274 -2.13 -9.33 -15.66
C GLU A 274 -1.66 -8.68 -16.97
N ILE A 275 -2.01 -9.26 -18.13
CA ILE A 275 -1.49 -8.81 -19.44
C ILE A 275 -1.83 -7.36 -19.80
N ASP A 276 -2.94 -6.82 -19.27
CA ASP A 276 -3.35 -5.43 -19.47
C ASP A 276 -2.42 -4.42 -18.76
N LEU A 277 -1.60 -4.86 -17.80
CA LEU A 277 -0.56 -4.05 -17.17
C LEU A 277 0.39 -3.43 -18.22
N VAL A 278 0.66 -4.15 -19.31
CA VAL A 278 1.51 -3.67 -20.43
C VAL A 278 0.92 -2.40 -21.05
N LYS A 279 -0.40 -2.33 -21.19
CA LYS A 279 -1.11 -1.14 -21.67
C LYS A 279 -1.05 -0.02 -20.62
N THR A 280 -1.32 -0.34 -19.36
CA THR A 280 -1.34 0.65 -18.27
C THR A 280 0.02 1.31 -18.04
N VAL A 281 1.14 0.59 -18.21
CA VAL A 281 2.51 1.15 -18.22
C VAL A 281 2.70 2.12 -19.39
N SER A 282 2.23 1.79 -20.59
CA SER A 282 2.36 2.65 -21.79
C SER A 282 1.53 3.94 -21.68
N GLU A 283 0.34 3.85 -21.10
CA GLU A 283 -0.48 5.02 -20.73
C GLU A 283 0.25 5.85 -19.66
N GLY A 284 0.82 5.20 -18.63
CA GLY A 284 1.71 5.79 -17.62
C GLY A 284 2.82 6.66 -18.23
N LEU A 285 3.57 6.12 -19.18
CA LEU A 285 4.61 6.87 -19.91
C LEU A 285 4.07 8.08 -20.67
N SER A 286 2.84 8.00 -21.18
CA SER A 286 2.22 9.09 -21.95
C SER A 286 1.74 10.26 -21.10
N HIS A 287 1.64 10.11 -19.77
CA HIS A 287 1.25 11.21 -18.86
C HIS A 287 2.38 12.21 -18.59
N ALA A 288 3.64 11.79 -18.64
CA ALA A 288 4.81 12.66 -18.44
C ALA A 288 5.91 12.35 -19.47
N PRO A 289 5.70 12.67 -20.77
CA PRO A 289 6.64 12.33 -21.85
C PRO A 289 8.04 12.90 -21.64
N LEU A 290 8.14 14.09 -21.04
CA LEU A 290 9.41 14.76 -20.76
C LEU A 290 10.11 14.28 -19.47
N ASN A 291 9.48 13.44 -18.64
CA ASN A 291 10.17 12.85 -17.48
C ASN A 291 11.01 11.65 -17.95
N MET A 292 12.27 11.92 -18.28
CA MET A 292 13.17 10.92 -18.85
C MET A 292 13.48 9.74 -17.91
N ARG A 293 13.38 9.92 -16.58
CA ARG A 293 13.56 8.81 -15.64
C ARG A 293 12.37 7.84 -15.71
N LEU A 294 11.15 8.38 -15.79
CA LEU A 294 9.93 7.61 -16.04
C LEU A 294 10.00 6.88 -17.39
N GLN A 295 10.31 7.59 -18.48
CA GLN A 295 10.47 6.99 -19.83
C GLN A 295 11.45 5.82 -19.80
N LEU A 296 12.65 6.02 -19.25
CA LEU A 296 13.67 4.98 -19.16
C LEU A 296 13.22 3.78 -18.33
N SER A 297 12.53 3.99 -17.20
CA SER A 297 12.04 2.90 -16.35
C SER A 297 11.03 1.99 -17.08
N GLY A 298 10.04 2.57 -17.76
CA GLY A 298 9.03 1.80 -18.49
C GLY A 298 9.57 1.17 -19.77
N LEU A 299 10.45 1.84 -20.51
CA LEU A 299 11.09 1.27 -21.71
C LEU A 299 12.04 0.11 -21.37
N ARG A 300 12.76 0.18 -20.24
CA ARG A 300 13.53 -0.97 -19.71
C ARG A 300 12.62 -2.15 -19.33
N LEU A 301 11.46 -1.87 -18.75
CA LEU A 301 10.47 -2.90 -18.42
C LEU A 301 9.92 -3.60 -19.68
N PHE A 302 9.59 -2.85 -20.74
CA PHE A 302 9.21 -3.45 -22.02
C PHE A 302 10.35 -4.26 -22.67
N SER A 303 11.60 -3.78 -22.59
CA SER A 303 12.79 -4.51 -23.07
C SER A 303 12.98 -5.85 -22.31
N LEU A 304 12.78 -5.86 -20.99
CA LEU A 304 12.80 -7.07 -20.17
C LEU A 304 11.68 -8.05 -20.56
N TRP A 305 10.43 -7.59 -20.65
CA TRP A 305 9.29 -8.41 -21.04
C TRP A 305 9.40 -8.97 -22.46
N SER A 306 9.96 -8.20 -23.41
CA SER A 306 10.27 -8.66 -24.76
C SER A 306 11.25 -9.84 -24.76
N LYS A 307 12.29 -9.77 -23.91
CA LYS A 307 13.31 -10.83 -23.75
C LYS A 307 12.78 -12.13 -23.14
N LEU A 308 11.61 -12.12 -22.49
CA LEU A 308 10.93 -13.36 -22.05
C LEU A 308 10.43 -14.20 -23.24
N GLY A 309 10.30 -13.62 -24.43
CA GLY A 309 9.98 -14.35 -25.68
C GLY A 309 8.54 -14.86 -25.80
N ASP A 310 7.67 -14.62 -24.83
CA ASP A 310 6.27 -15.06 -24.90
C ASP A 310 5.46 -14.28 -25.95
N ARG A 311 4.69 -15.02 -26.73
CA ARG A 311 3.90 -14.45 -27.84
C ARG A 311 2.73 -13.59 -27.38
N LYS A 312 2.12 -13.84 -26.22
CA LYS A 312 1.03 -13.00 -25.70
C LYS A 312 1.61 -11.66 -25.23
N VAL A 313 2.70 -11.70 -24.47
CA VAL A 313 3.44 -10.53 -23.98
C VAL A 313 3.91 -9.66 -25.14
N LEU A 314 4.58 -10.22 -26.15
CA LEU A 314 5.02 -9.48 -27.34
C LEU A 314 3.84 -8.82 -28.10
N ASN A 315 2.73 -9.54 -28.26
CA ASN A 315 1.51 -8.98 -28.88
C ASN A 315 0.88 -7.86 -28.05
N ALA A 316 0.93 -7.95 -26.71
CA ALA A 316 0.45 -6.90 -25.82
C ALA A 316 1.32 -5.64 -25.91
N ILE A 317 2.65 -5.78 -25.94
CA ILE A 317 3.60 -4.67 -26.10
C ILE A 317 3.36 -3.94 -27.43
N ALA A 318 3.16 -4.68 -28.51
CA ALA A 318 2.83 -4.12 -29.83
C ALA A 318 1.50 -3.33 -29.81
N ARG A 319 0.43 -3.90 -29.22
CA ARG A 319 -0.89 -3.24 -29.11
C ARG A 319 -0.86 -2.01 -28.19
N ALA A 320 -0.08 -2.05 -27.12
CA ALA A 320 0.10 -0.94 -26.19
C ALA A 320 0.84 0.26 -26.81
N SER A 321 1.26 0.17 -28.08
CA SER A 321 1.98 1.24 -28.79
C SER A 321 3.30 1.64 -28.12
N ALA A 322 3.96 0.71 -27.42
CA ALA A 322 5.22 0.95 -26.72
C ALA A 322 6.32 1.49 -27.65
N GLN A 323 6.37 1.03 -28.91
CA GLN A 323 7.29 1.55 -29.92
C GLN A 323 7.01 3.01 -30.30
N ALA A 324 5.75 3.45 -30.30
CA ALA A 324 5.38 4.85 -30.49
C ALA A 324 5.63 5.71 -29.24
N ALA A 325 5.75 5.11 -28.05
CA ALA A 325 6.28 5.80 -26.87
C ALA A 325 7.81 6.00 -27.00
N LEU A 326 8.55 4.97 -27.40
CA LEU A 326 9.99 5.06 -27.68
C LEU A 326 10.32 6.14 -28.71
N GLN A 327 9.70 6.09 -29.90
CA GLN A 327 9.94 7.07 -30.97
C GLN A 327 9.61 8.52 -30.55
N ARG A 328 8.60 8.72 -29.70
CA ARG A 328 8.30 10.04 -29.12
C ARG A 328 9.40 10.49 -28.16
N ALA A 329 9.83 9.64 -27.23
CA ALA A 329 10.89 9.96 -26.28
C ALA A 329 12.25 10.25 -26.98
N GLU A 330 12.60 9.48 -28.02
CA GLU A 330 13.76 9.74 -28.88
C GLU A 330 13.65 11.10 -29.58
N GLY A 331 12.51 11.38 -30.21
CA GLY A 331 12.28 12.65 -30.91
C GLY A 331 12.24 13.86 -29.97
N ASP A 332 11.75 13.71 -28.74
CA ASP A 332 11.77 14.76 -27.70
C ASP A 332 13.19 15.04 -27.20
N LEU A 333 14.01 14.00 -26.96
CA LEU A 333 15.42 14.13 -26.62
C LEU A 333 16.22 14.79 -27.75
N GLN A 334 16.05 14.36 -29.00
CA GLN A 334 16.72 14.94 -30.17
C GLN A 334 16.36 16.42 -30.34
N ARG A 335 15.07 16.79 -30.27
CA ARG A 335 14.61 18.19 -30.33
C ARG A 335 15.13 19.05 -29.17
N SER A 336 15.38 18.44 -28.02
CA SER A 336 15.97 19.08 -26.84
C SER A 336 17.51 19.17 -26.88
N GLY A 337 18.16 18.67 -27.94
CA GLY A 337 19.62 18.69 -28.12
C GLY A 337 20.36 17.51 -27.49
N PHE A 338 19.66 16.54 -26.90
CA PHE A 338 20.24 15.38 -26.21
C PHE A 338 20.38 14.15 -27.13
N VAL A 339 20.97 14.32 -28.32
CA VAL A 339 21.06 13.26 -29.36
C VAL A 339 21.66 11.97 -28.81
N HIS A 340 22.79 12.04 -28.09
CA HIS A 340 23.43 10.85 -27.49
C HIS A 340 22.54 10.10 -26.48
N ALA A 341 21.62 10.80 -25.80
CA ALA A 341 20.67 10.16 -24.91
C ALA A 341 19.55 9.45 -25.69
N ALA A 342 19.16 9.98 -26.85
CA ALA A 342 18.20 9.33 -27.74
C ALA A 342 18.81 8.06 -28.36
N ASP A 343 20.04 8.14 -28.87
CA ASP A 343 20.78 6.99 -29.42
C ASP A 343 20.93 5.88 -28.37
N TRP A 344 21.28 6.25 -27.13
CA TRP A 344 21.38 5.30 -26.02
C TRP A 344 20.03 4.71 -25.60
N LEU A 345 18.95 5.51 -25.60
CA LEU A 345 17.61 5.03 -25.31
C LEU A 345 17.18 3.99 -26.35
N SER A 346 17.40 4.28 -27.63
CA SER A 346 17.16 3.38 -28.75
C SER A 346 17.91 2.05 -28.58
N ALA A 347 19.20 2.10 -28.24
CA ALA A 347 20.05 0.93 -28.04
C ALA A 347 19.73 0.08 -26.79
N VAL A 348 18.94 0.61 -25.83
CA VAL A 348 18.53 -0.12 -24.61
C VAL A 348 17.10 -0.67 -24.73
N ALA A 349 16.24 0.02 -25.49
CA ALA A 349 14.83 -0.29 -25.63
C ALA A 349 14.46 -1.07 -26.92
N GLY A 350 15.28 -0.96 -27.97
CA GLY A 350 15.20 -1.76 -29.20
C GLY A 350 15.91 -3.10 -29.12
#